data_AF-A0A920FIA3-F1
#
_entry.id   AF-A0A920FIA3-F1
#
_cell.length_a   1.000
_cell.length_b   1.000
_cell.length_c   1.000
_cell.angle_alpha   90.00
_cell.angle_beta   90.00
_cell.angle_gamma   90.00
#
_symmetry.space_group_name_H-M   'P 1'
#
loop_
_entity.id
_entity.type
_entity.pdbx_description
1 polymer ?
#
loop_
_entity_poly.entity_id
_entity_poly.type
_entity_poly.pdbx_seq_one_letter_code
_entity_poly.pdbx_strand_id
1 'polypeptide(L)'
;MGDTLAFDFKVDELFSSNTTIEESVIKFVTTNGWPIEVAFTLELLDGSGSLLTSIANQELIIESGMLDASGKVETPTTKVTELFCDSTCVNNLNETKFVVINVSANTDDFSNQQAVKIYNDYKLGIDMAIMVAGRIF
;
A
#
# COMPACT_ATOMS: atom_id res chain seq x y z
N MET A 1 -2.64 6.84 -12.47
CA MET A 1 -3.80 6.05 -12.95
C MET A 1 -4.33 5.32 -11.74
N GLY A 2 -5.61 5.45 -11.41
CA GLY A 2 -6.21 4.78 -10.25
C GLY A 2 -6.99 3.55 -10.69
N ASP A 3 -6.90 2.45 -9.93
CA ASP A 3 -7.76 1.28 -10.12
C ASP A 3 -8.76 1.20 -8.97
N THR A 4 -9.98 0.72 -9.25
CA THR A 4 -11.07 0.62 -8.28
C THR A 4 -11.40 -0.84 -8.02
N LEU A 5 -11.31 -1.25 -6.76
CA LEU A 5 -11.59 -2.62 -6.34
C LEU A 5 -12.79 -2.62 -5.40
N ALA A 6 -13.70 -3.59 -5.59
CA ALA A 6 -14.70 -3.91 -4.58
C ALA A 6 -13.97 -4.45 -3.35
N PHE A 7 -14.27 -3.88 -2.19
CA PHE A 7 -13.52 -4.18 -0.98
C PHE A 7 -14.40 -4.01 0.25
N ASP A 8 -14.55 -5.08 1.02
CA ASP A 8 -15.28 -5.07 2.29
C ASP A 8 -14.38 -5.69 3.35
N PHE A 9 -13.84 -4.84 4.22
CA PHE A 9 -12.90 -5.28 5.24
C PHE A 9 -13.58 -6.12 6.31
N LYS A 10 -14.92 -6.00 6.47
CA LYS A 10 -15.72 -6.73 7.47
C LYS A 10 -15.04 -6.77 8.84
N VAL A 11 -14.40 -5.66 9.21
CA VAL A 11 -13.58 -5.56 10.42
C VAL A 11 -14.44 -5.82 11.67
N ASP A 12 -15.71 -5.43 11.64
CA ASP A 12 -16.71 -5.76 12.66
C ASP A 12 -17.05 -7.26 12.74
N GLU A 13 -16.91 -8.04 11.67
CA GLU A 13 -17.15 -9.49 11.68
C GLU A 13 -15.98 -10.28 12.26
N LEU A 14 -14.82 -9.64 12.46
CA LEU A 14 -13.66 -10.27 13.08
C LEU A 14 -13.83 -10.46 14.59
N PHE A 15 -14.85 -9.86 15.22
CA PHE A 15 -15.01 -9.85 16.68
C PHE A 15 -16.46 -9.99 17.17
N SER A 16 -16.61 -10.34 18.45
CA SER A 16 -17.90 -10.46 19.12
C SER A 16 -18.44 -9.10 19.61
N SER A 17 -19.73 -9.01 19.94
CA SER A 17 -20.42 -7.77 20.38
C SER A 17 -19.82 -7.04 21.59
N ASN A 18 -18.82 -7.60 22.27
CA ASN A 18 -18.13 -7.02 23.43
C ASN A 18 -16.71 -6.53 23.12
N THR A 19 -16.32 -6.45 21.84
CA THR A 19 -14.97 -6.06 21.43
C THR A 19 -15.03 -4.82 20.56
N THR A 20 -14.23 -3.81 20.90
CA THR A 20 -14.03 -2.60 20.08
C THR A 20 -12.61 -2.55 19.56
N ILE A 21 -12.42 -2.16 18.31
CA ILE A 21 -11.09 -1.96 17.74
C ILE A 21 -10.70 -0.51 17.94
N GLU A 22 -9.60 -0.30 18.65
CA GLU A 22 -9.10 1.05 18.92
C GLU A 22 -8.09 1.50 17.86
N GLU A 23 -7.35 0.56 17.25
CA GLU A 23 -6.29 0.84 16.30
C GLU A 23 -6.02 -0.35 15.36
N SER A 24 -5.49 -0.05 14.18
CA SER A 24 -4.94 -1.06 13.27
C SER A 24 -3.69 -0.57 12.55
N VAL A 25 -2.86 -1.52 12.08
CA VAL A 25 -1.67 -1.26 11.28
C VAL A 25 -1.72 -2.12 10.04
N ILE A 26 -1.66 -1.50 8.87
CA ILE A 26 -1.48 -2.20 7.60
C ILE A 26 0.01 -2.18 7.28
N LYS A 27 0.61 -3.36 7.21
CA LYS A 27 2.04 -3.55 6.93
C LYS A 27 2.24 -4.10 5.53
N PHE A 28 3.11 -3.46 4.78
CA PHE A 28 3.63 -3.93 3.51
C PHE A 28 5.09 -4.29 3.66
N VAL A 29 5.48 -5.44 3.14
CA VAL A 29 6.88 -5.80 2.91
C VAL A 29 7.02 -6.05 1.42
N THR A 30 7.74 -5.19 0.72
CA THR A 30 7.93 -5.29 -0.72
C THR A 30 9.38 -5.66 -1.01
N THR A 31 9.60 -6.54 -1.98
CA THR A 31 10.92 -6.84 -2.53
C THR A 31 10.88 -6.60 -4.02
N ASN A 32 11.65 -5.64 -4.51
CA ASN A 32 11.56 -5.18 -5.89
C ASN A 32 12.89 -5.32 -6.63
N GLY A 33 12.88 -6.15 -7.68
CA GLY A 33 13.98 -6.28 -8.64
C GLY A 33 13.80 -5.45 -9.90
N TRP A 34 12.78 -4.58 -9.97
CA TRP A 34 12.54 -3.70 -11.12
C TRP A 34 13.14 -2.31 -10.90
N PRO A 35 13.54 -1.59 -11.97
CA PRO A 35 14.08 -0.23 -11.90
C PRO A 35 12.94 0.80 -11.77
N ILE A 36 11.94 0.50 -10.94
CA ILE A 36 10.70 1.25 -10.81
C ILE A 36 10.40 1.44 -9.32
N GLU A 37 10.17 2.67 -8.92
CA GLU A 37 9.62 3.02 -7.62
C GLU A 37 8.12 3.32 -7.75
N VAL A 38 7.35 3.02 -6.71
CA VAL A 38 5.89 3.18 -6.69
C VAL A 38 5.45 3.79 -5.37
N ALA A 39 4.84 4.97 -5.49
CA ALA A 39 4.07 5.59 -4.43
C ALA A 39 2.58 5.35 -4.66
N PHE A 40 1.83 5.07 -3.59
CA PHE A 40 0.38 4.99 -3.69
C PHE A 40 -0.32 5.96 -2.75
N THR A 41 -1.59 6.22 -3.03
CA THR A 41 -2.59 6.74 -2.09
C THR A 41 -3.77 5.76 -2.12
N LEU A 42 -4.24 5.34 -0.95
CA LEU A 42 -5.44 4.51 -0.83
C LEU A 42 -6.62 5.41 -0.46
N GLU A 43 -7.61 5.48 -1.32
CA GLU A 43 -8.86 6.18 -1.07
C GLU A 43 -9.92 5.18 -0.65
N LEU A 44 -10.55 5.44 0.49
CA LEU A 44 -11.62 4.63 1.06
C LEU A 44 -12.97 5.25 0.69
N LEU A 45 -13.87 4.48 0.09
CA LEU A 45 -15.16 4.97 -0.39
C LEU A 45 -16.31 4.16 0.21
N ASP A 46 -17.41 4.85 0.50
CA ASP A 46 -18.65 4.23 1.00
C ASP A 46 -19.42 3.49 -0.11
N GLY A 47 -20.55 2.88 0.25
CA GLY A 47 -21.41 2.16 -0.69
C GLY A 47 -22.04 3.01 -1.81
N SER A 48 -22.01 4.34 -1.70
CA SER A 48 -22.44 5.27 -2.74
C SER A 48 -21.31 5.70 -3.68
N GLY A 49 -20.06 5.32 -3.37
CA GLY A 49 -18.86 5.78 -4.08
C GLY A 49 -18.38 7.16 -3.61
N SER A 50 -18.82 7.63 -2.42
CA SER A 50 -18.33 8.88 -1.85
C SER A 50 -17.04 8.64 -1.06
N LEU A 51 -16.08 9.55 -1.17
CA LEU A 51 -14.80 9.47 -0.45
C LEU A 51 -15.03 9.66 1.06
N LEU A 52 -14.62 8.67 1.85
CA LEU A 52 -14.59 8.73 3.31
C LEU A 52 -13.28 9.35 3.78
N THR A 53 -12.15 8.80 3.32
CA THR A 53 -10.81 9.29 3.66
C THR A 53 -9.76 8.78 2.67
N SER A 54 -8.57 9.36 2.75
CA SER A 54 -7.38 8.89 2.04
C SER A 54 -6.30 8.52 3.04
N ILE A 55 -5.73 7.33 2.91
CA ILE A 55 -4.60 6.85 3.72
C ILE A 55 -3.35 6.70 2.84
N ALA A 56 -2.18 6.83 3.47
CA ALA A 56 -0.87 6.72 2.81
C ALA A 56 -0.68 7.72 1.66
N ASN A 57 -0.91 9.02 1.88
CA ASN A 57 -0.88 10.03 0.82
C ASN A 57 0.46 10.10 0.07
N GLN A 58 0.51 9.52 -1.14
CA GLN A 58 1.72 9.34 -1.95
C GLN A 58 2.87 8.68 -1.20
N GLU A 59 2.55 7.75 -0.31
CA GLU A 59 3.57 7.01 0.43
C GLU A 59 4.33 6.09 -0.52
N LEU A 60 5.66 6.14 -0.49
CA LEU A 60 6.51 5.27 -1.30
C LEU A 60 6.46 3.85 -0.71
N ILE A 61 5.90 2.90 -1.43
CA ILE A 61 5.66 1.53 -0.91
C ILE A 61 6.51 0.50 -1.63
N ILE A 62 6.84 0.75 -2.90
CA ILE A 62 7.79 -0.06 -3.65
C ILE A 62 8.98 0.85 -3.95
N GLU A 63 10.13 0.52 -3.38
CA GLU A 63 11.40 1.18 -3.71
C GLU A 63 12.01 0.53 -4.95
N SER A 64 12.70 1.29 -5.80
CA SER A 64 13.35 0.72 -6.98
C SER A 64 14.49 -0.23 -6.59
N GLY A 65 14.75 -1.26 -7.41
CA GLY A 65 15.99 -2.01 -7.34
C GLY A 65 17.21 -1.14 -7.66
N MET A 66 18.37 -1.46 -7.07
CA MET A 66 19.60 -0.70 -7.27
C MET A 66 20.23 -1.01 -8.63
N LEU A 67 20.54 0.04 -9.39
CA LEU A 67 21.12 -0.07 -10.72
C LEU A 67 22.65 -0.21 -10.71
N ASP A 68 23.18 -0.96 -11.66
CA ASP A 68 24.58 -0.90 -12.06
C ASP A 68 24.86 0.29 -13.00
N ALA A 69 26.13 0.49 -13.34
CA ALA A 69 26.57 1.55 -14.27
C ALA A 69 25.99 1.42 -15.70
N SER A 70 25.39 0.27 -16.04
CA SER A 70 24.76 0.02 -17.33
C SER A 70 23.25 0.28 -17.34
N GLY A 71 22.67 0.67 -16.19
CA GLY A 71 21.24 0.88 -16.02
C GLY A 71 20.44 -0.41 -15.82
N LYS A 72 21.10 -1.53 -15.52
CA LYS A 72 20.46 -2.80 -15.17
C LYS A 72 20.36 -2.89 -13.64
N VAL A 73 19.26 -3.40 -13.11
CA VAL A 73 19.13 -3.72 -11.68
C VAL A 73 20.14 -4.83 -11.35
N GLU A 74 21.06 -4.52 -10.45
CA GLU A 74 22.05 -5.46 -9.91
C GLU A 74 21.51 -6.14 -8.65
N THR A 75 20.85 -5.36 -7.79
CA THR A 75 20.38 -5.83 -6.48
C THR A 75 18.93 -5.40 -6.23
N PRO A 76 18.01 -6.33 -5.90
CA PRO A 76 16.66 -5.98 -5.46
C PRO A 76 16.67 -5.20 -4.14
N THR A 77 15.73 -4.28 -3.97
CA THR A 77 15.51 -3.59 -2.69
C THR A 77 14.37 -4.22 -1.92
N THR A 78 14.42 -4.13 -0.58
CA THR A 78 13.32 -4.53 0.29
C THR A 78 12.87 -3.35 1.13
N LYS A 79 11.58 -3.05 1.10
CA LYS A 79 10.99 -1.95 1.87
C LYS A 79 9.89 -2.47 2.79
N VAL A 80 9.91 -1.99 4.02
CA VAL A 80 8.82 -2.20 4.99
C VAL A 80 8.10 -0.88 5.19
N THR A 81 6.79 -0.86 4.95
CA THR A 81 5.94 0.30 5.22
C THR A 81 4.80 -0.09 6.14
N GLU A 82 4.59 0.72 7.18
CA GLU A 82 3.52 0.53 8.16
C GLU A 82 2.59 1.74 8.12
N LEU A 83 1.33 1.49 7.80
CA LEU A 83 0.28 2.49 7.77
C LEU A 83 -0.55 2.38 9.04
N PHE A 84 -0.37 3.34 9.93
CA PHE A 84 -1.14 3.42 11.17
C PHE A 84 -2.54 3.97 10.88
N CYS A 85 -3.53 3.31 11.48
CA CYS A 85 -4.93 3.64 11.37
C CYS A 85 -5.50 3.77 12.78
N ASP A 86 -5.73 5.01 13.19
CA ASP A 86 -6.36 5.32 14.48
C ASP A 86 -7.84 4.93 14.51
N SER A 87 -8.51 5.15 15.63
CA SER A 87 -9.94 4.81 15.80
C SER A 87 -10.85 5.46 14.74
N THR A 88 -10.50 6.66 14.25
CA THR A 88 -11.30 7.35 13.23
C THR A 88 -11.13 6.66 11.88
N CYS A 89 -9.88 6.32 11.54
CA CYS A 89 -9.57 5.54 10.35
C CYS A 89 -10.22 4.14 10.41
N VAL A 90 -10.24 3.49 11.56
CA VAL A 90 -10.93 2.18 11.76
C VAL A 90 -12.43 2.30 11.49
N ASN A 91 -13.09 3.36 11.98
CA ASN A 91 -14.51 3.59 11.66
C ASN A 91 -14.72 3.75 10.15
N ASN A 92 -13.84 4.47 9.45
CA ASN A 92 -13.91 4.59 8.00
C ASN A 92 -13.70 3.23 7.29
N LEU A 93 -12.80 2.37 7.80
CA LEU A 93 -12.60 1.02 7.26
C LEU A 93 -13.87 0.16 7.37
N ASN A 94 -14.67 0.30 8.43
CA ASN A 94 -15.95 -0.39 8.59
C ASN A 94 -17.01 0.06 7.57
N GLU A 95 -17.01 1.35 7.23
CA GLU A 95 -17.96 1.93 6.27
C GLU A 95 -17.51 1.74 4.81
N THR A 96 -16.25 1.39 4.59
CA THR A 96 -15.66 1.22 3.25
C THR A 96 -16.32 0.06 2.50
N LYS A 97 -16.71 0.32 1.25
CA LYS A 97 -17.21 -0.70 0.31
C LYS A 97 -16.43 -0.74 -1.01
N PHE A 98 -15.68 0.31 -1.31
CA PHE A 98 -14.75 0.36 -2.42
C PHE A 98 -13.44 1.00 -1.99
N VAL A 99 -12.34 0.55 -2.60
CA VAL A 99 -11.03 1.19 -2.44
C VAL A 99 -10.54 1.60 -3.82
N VAL A 100 -10.06 2.84 -3.93
CA VAL A 100 -9.31 3.30 -5.08
C VAL A 100 -7.83 3.33 -4.72
N ILE A 101 -7.02 2.64 -5.51
CA ILE A 101 -5.57 2.64 -5.36
C ILE A 101 -5.02 3.61 -6.41
N ASN A 102 -4.64 4.80 -5.97
CA ASN A 102 -3.98 5.78 -6.83
C ASN A 102 -2.49 5.54 -6.81
N VAL A 103 -1.91 5.30 -7.97
CA VAL A 103 -0.50 4.94 -8.10
C VAL A 103 0.26 5.98 -8.92
N SER A 104 1.44 6.36 -8.41
CA SER A 104 2.47 7.09 -9.12
C SER A 104 3.73 6.23 -9.19
N ALA A 105 4.22 5.98 -10.40
CA ALA A 105 5.42 5.18 -10.61
C ALA A 105 6.46 5.97 -11.40
N ASN A 106 7.72 5.89 -10.97
CA ASN A 106 8.86 6.48 -11.67
C ASN A 106 9.93 5.41 -11.88
N THR A 107 10.79 5.60 -12.88
CA THR A 107 12.02 4.82 -12.96
C THR A 107 13.07 5.38 -11.99
N ASP A 108 14.00 4.53 -11.57
CA ASP A 108 15.13 4.99 -10.74
C ASP A 108 15.87 6.15 -11.41
N ASP A 109 16.25 7.12 -10.58
CA ASP A 109 16.96 8.34 -10.96
C ASP A 109 16.43 9.05 -12.23
N PHE A 110 15.09 9.06 -12.39
CA PHE A 110 14.43 9.75 -13.49
C PHE A 110 14.85 11.23 -13.61
N SER A 111 15.05 11.89 -12.48
CA SER A 111 15.45 13.30 -12.38
C SER A 111 16.79 13.59 -13.09
N ASN A 112 17.72 12.63 -13.08
CA ASN A 112 19.02 12.74 -13.75
C ASN A 112 19.02 12.11 -15.15
N GLN A 113 17.85 11.73 -15.68
CA GLN A 113 17.67 11.12 -17.01
C GLN A 113 18.52 9.85 -17.21
N GLN A 114 18.74 9.07 -16.14
CA GLN A 114 19.46 7.81 -16.25
C GLN A 114 18.64 6.83 -17.11
N ALA A 115 19.28 6.26 -18.14
CA ALA A 115 18.66 5.21 -18.93
C ALA A 115 18.57 3.93 -18.11
N VAL A 116 17.37 3.39 -17.96
CA VAL A 116 17.13 2.11 -17.28
C VAL A 116 16.81 1.00 -18.29
N LYS A 117 17.14 -0.24 -17.93
CA LYS A 117 16.88 -1.42 -18.75
C LYS A 117 15.96 -2.38 -18.01
N ILE A 118 14.90 -2.78 -18.71
CA ILE A 118 13.90 -3.73 -18.22
C ILE A 118 14.22 -5.11 -18.80
N TYR A 119 14.35 -6.09 -17.92
CA TYR A 119 14.60 -7.49 -18.29
C TYR A 119 13.47 -8.39 -17.79
N ASN A 120 13.33 -9.56 -18.40
CA ASN A 120 12.24 -10.50 -18.13
C ASN A 120 12.44 -11.34 -16.86
N ASP A 121 13.63 -11.34 -16.30
CA ASP A 121 14.01 -12.06 -15.09
C ASP A 121 13.69 -11.28 -13.81
N TYR A 122 13.41 -9.98 -13.90
CA TYR A 122 13.00 -9.15 -12.76
C TYR A 122 11.71 -9.65 -12.10
N LYS A 123 11.65 -9.53 -10.78
CA LYS A 123 10.55 -9.98 -9.93
C LYS A 123 10.13 -8.89 -8.96
N LEU A 124 8.86 -8.87 -8.63
CA LEU A 124 8.27 -8.05 -7.58
C LEU A 124 7.57 -8.99 -6.59
N GLY A 125 7.98 -8.91 -5.33
CA GLY A 125 7.32 -9.55 -4.19
C GLY A 125 6.59 -8.49 -3.39
N ILE A 126 5.37 -8.82 -2.96
CA ILE A 126 4.55 -7.98 -2.09
C ILE A 126 3.92 -8.89 -1.05
N ASP A 127 4.29 -8.69 0.21
CA ASP A 127 3.64 -9.30 1.36
C ASP A 127 2.84 -8.21 2.09
N MET A 128 1.61 -8.56 2.50
CA MET A 128 0.71 -7.66 3.23
C MET A 128 0.24 -8.34 4.51
N ALA A 129 0.25 -7.59 5.60
CA ALA A 129 -0.33 -8.00 6.88
C ALA A 129 -1.17 -6.88 7.47
N ILE A 130 -2.21 -7.25 8.22
CA ILE A 130 -3.01 -6.31 8.99
C ILE A 130 -2.95 -6.75 10.44
N MET A 131 -2.58 -5.82 11.31
CA MET A 131 -2.61 -5.99 12.76
C MET A 131 -3.75 -5.15 13.31
N VAL A 132 -4.54 -5.71 14.21
CA VAL A 132 -5.70 -5.05 14.81
C VAL A 132 -5.57 -5.17 16.32
N ALA A 133 -5.70 -4.06 17.04
CA ALA A 133 -5.79 -4.08 18.50
C ALA A 133 -7.24 -3.88 18.94
N GLY A 134 -7.79 -4.94 19.52
CA GLY A 134 -9.13 -4.94 20.11
C GLY A 134 -9.08 -4.86 21.63
N ARG A 135 -10.07 -4.18 22.21
CA ARG A 135 -10.31 -4.16 23.66
C ARG A 135 -11.55 -4.98 24.00
N ILE A 136 -11.44 -5.82 25.03
CA ILE A 136 -12.52 -6.67 25.52
C ILE A 136 -13.03 -6.11 26.86
N PHE A 137 -14.35 -6.08 27.03
CA PHE A 137 -15.02 -5.69 28.27
C PHE A 137 -15.77 -6.86 28.91
#